data_AF-A0A9J6EWY9-F1
#
_entry.id   AF-A0A9J6EWY9-F1
#
_cell.length_a   1.000
_cell.length_b   1.000
_cell.length_c   1.000
_cell.angle_alpha   90.00
_cell.angle_beta   90.00
_cell.angle_gamma   90.00
#
_symmetry.space_group_name_H-M   'P 1'
#
loop_
_entity.id
_entity.type
_entity.pdbx_description
1 polymer ?
#
loop_
_entity_poly.entity_id
_entity_poly.type
_entity_poly.pdbx_seq_one_letter_code
_entity_poly.pdbx_strand_id
1 'polypeptide(L)'
;MEKHHRARINHRLTELKNLNLDALKNGNARQSKLEKSDILQMIAKHLQQLPRQQAARSIVSDNSLTDKFCTDFQECATEVGHYLGRLAGVDGTVRQPVMAHLAFKVSEGSTPPPSA
;
A
#
# COMPACT_ATOMS: atom_id res chain seq x y z
N MET A 1 -26.97 37.70 -10.57
CA MET A 1 -26.89 36.29 -10.10
C MET A 1 -26.05 35.42 -11.02
N GLU A 2 -26.38 35.35 -12.31
CA GLU A 2 -25.71 34.49 -13.29
C GLU A 2 -24.19 34.74 -13.46
N LYS A 3 -23.74 36.01 -13.48
CA LYS A 3 -22.30 36.35 -13.56
C LYS A 3 -21.50 35.81 -12.36
N HIS A 4 -22.07 35.88 -11.16
CA HIS A 4 -21.44 35.37 -9.93
C HIS A 4 -21.41 33.83 -9.93
N HIS A 5 -22.45 33.20 -10.46
CA HIS A 5 -22.49 31.75 -10.64
C HIS A 5 -21.39 31.26 -11.59
N ARG A 6 -21.22 31.90 -12.76
CA ARG A 6 -20.14 31.58 -13.71
C ARG A 6 -18.74 31.77 -13.12
N ALA A 7 -18.54 32.82 -12.33
CA ALA A 7 -17.26 33.06 -11.66
C ALA A 7 -16.91 31.93 -10.67
N ARG A 8 -17.88 31.47 -9.88
CA ARG A 8 -17.70 30.35 -8.95
C ARG A 8 -17.32 29.05 -9.67
N ILE A 9 -17.98 28.72 -10.78
CA ILE A 9 -17.66 27.53 -11.58
C ILE A 9 -16.23 27.60 -12.12
N ASN A 10 -15.85 28.74 -12.70
CA ASN A 10 -14.50 28.91 -13.25
C ASN A 10 -13.42 28.82 -12.16
N HIS A 11 -13.71 29.34 -10.96
CA HIS A 11 -12.81 29.23 -9.83
C HIS A 11 -12.59 27.77 -9.44
N ARG A 12 -13.67 26.99 -9.27
CA ARG A 12 -13.56 25.54 -8.95
C ARG A 12 -12.86 24.75 -10.06
N LEU A 13 -13.10 25.05 -11.32
CA LEU A 13 -12.39 24.42 -12.44
C LEU A 13 -10.88 24.69 -12.40
N THR A 14 -10.48 25.89 -11.99
CA THR A 14 -9.07 26.27 -11.87
C THR A 14 -8.40 25.56 -10.70
N GLU A 15 -9.06 25.51 -9.53
CA GLU A 15 -8.57 24.76 -8.37
C GLU A 15 -8.42 23.26 -8.70
N LEU A 16 -9.42 22.66 -9.35
CA LEU A 16 -9.36 21.26 -9.75
C LEU A 16 -8.25 20.97 -10.76
N LYS A 17 -7.98 21.89 -11.70
CA LYS A 17 -6.84 21.79 -12.62
C LYS A 17 -5.53 21.74 -11.82
N ASN A 18 -5.32 22.66 -10.88
CA ASN A 18 -4.09 22.74 -10.11
C ASN A 18 -3.87 21.49 -9.25
N LEU A 19 -4.90 21.03 -8.53
CA LEU A 19 -4.82 19.80 -7.72
C LEU A 19 -4.49 18.56 -8.56
N ASN A 20 -5.04 18.47 -9.78
CA ASN A 20 -4.74 17.36 -10.68
C ASN A 20 -3.30 17.42 -11.21
N LEU A 21 -2.80 18.60 -11.53
CA LEU A 21 -1.40 18.80 -11.95
C LEU A 21 -0.42 18.41 -10.85
N ASP A 22 -0.70 18.82 -9.61
CA ASP A 22 0.12 18.47 -8.45
C ASP A 22 0.13 16.96 -8.18
N ALA A 23 -1.04 16.31 -8.29
CA ALA A 23 -1.18 14.87 -8.08
C ALA A 23 -0.46 14.04 -9.15
N LEU A 24 -0.35 14.54 -10.39
CA LEU A 24 0.23 13.78 -11.49
C LEU A 24 1.75 13.92 -11.62
N LYS A 25 2.39 14.89 -10.94
CA LYS A 25 3.85 15.19 -10.94
C LYS A 25 4.56 15.17 -12.30
N ASN A 26 3.82 15.12 -13.40
CA ASN A 26 4.30 15.11 -14.77
C ASN A 26 4.03 16.50 -15.32
N GLY A 27 4.97 17.41 -15.07
CA GLY A 27 4.97 18.79 -15.56
C GLY A 27 5.01 18.83 -17.09
N ASN A 28 3.89 18.54 -17.74
CA ASN A 28 3.75 18.73 -19.16
C ASN A 28 3.44 20.21 -19.39
N ALA A 29 4.47 20.97 -19.76
CA ALA A 29 4.38 22.39 -20.18
C ALA A 29 3.34 22.66 -21.29
N ARG A 30 2.78 21.61 -21.91
CA ARG A 30 1.63 21.66 -22.84
C ARG A 30 0.28 21.96 -22.17
N GLN A 31 0.18 21.98 -20.83
CA GLN A 31 -1.09 22.11 -20.11
C GLN A 31 -1.54 23.55 -19.79
N SER A 32 -0.78 24.57 -20.22
CA SER A 32 -1.22 25.98 -20.10
C SER A 32 -2.48 26.31 -20.91
N LYS A 33 -2.90 25.43 -21.84
CA LYS A 33 -4.02 25.68 -22.76
C LYS A 33 -5.08 24.56 -22.77
N LEU A 34 -5.35 23.97 -21.60
CA LEU A 34 -6.44 22.99 -21.46
C LEU A 34 -7.80 23.69 -21.52
N GLU A 35 -8.68 23.25 -22.41
CA GLU A 35 -10.06 23.71 -22.49
C GLU A 35 -10.87 23.17 -21.29
N LYS A 36 -12.02 23.79 -20.98
CA LYS A 36 -12.85 23.36 -19.84
C LYS A 36 -13.28 21.89 -19.95
N SER A 37 -13.56 21.41 -21.16
CA SER A 37 -13.88 20.01 -21.42
C SER A 37 -12.72 19.08 -21.11
N ASP A 38 -11.48 19.47 -21.46
CA ASP A 38 -10.28 18.66 -21.21
C ASP A 38 -9.99 18.55 -19.71
N ILE A 39 -10.14 19.67 -18.98
CA ILE A 39 -10.01 19.70 -17.52
C ILE A 39 -11.00 18.72 -16.89
N LEU A 40 -12.29 18.80 -17.27
CA LEU A 40 -13.33 17.92 -16.76
C LEU A 40 -13.09 16.45 -17.12
N GLN A 41 -12.67 16.16 -18.35
CA GLN A 41 -12.38 14.82 -18.81
C GLN A 41 -11.19 14.19 -18.08
N MET A 42 -10.14 14.97 -17.84
CA MET A 42 -8.95 14.54 -17.10
C MET A 42 -9.28 14.25 -15.64
N ILE A 43 -10.09 15.10 -15.00
CA ILE A 43 -10.57 14.88 -13.63
C ILE A 43 -11.46 13.64 -13.56
N ALA A 44 -12.41 13.49 -14.48
CA ALA A 44 -13.28 12.31 -14.51
C ALA A 44 -12.46 11.02 -14.63
N LYS A 45 -11.45 11.01 -15.52
CA LYS A 45 -10.52 9.89 -15.65
C LYS A 45 -9.74 9.64 -14.36
N HIS A 46 -9.24 10.69 -13.71
CA HIS A 46 -8.52 10.57 -12.45
C HIS A 46 -9.41 9.99 -11.34
N LEU A 47 -10.63 10.52 -11.17
CA LEU A 47 -11.62 10.02 -10.20
C LEU A 47 -12.01 8.56 -10.45
N GLN A 48 -12.09 8.13 -11.71
CA GLN A 48 -12.32 6.72 -12.05
C GLN A 48 -11.11 5.82 -11.72
N GLN A 49 -9.90 6.38 -11.73
CA GLN A 49 -8.67 5.65 -11.39
C GLN A 49 -8.41 5.59 -9.88
N LEU A 50 -8.99 6.50 -9.08
CA LEU A 50 -8.82 6.53 -7.62
C LEU A 50 -9.13 5.20 -6.93
N PRO A 51 -10.29 4.55 -7.16
CA PRO A 51 -10.62 3.28 -6.51
C PRO A 51 -9.60 2.17 -6.82
N ARG A 52 -9.12 2.11 -8.07
CA ARG A 52 -8.09 1.14 -8.50
C ARG A 52 -6.75 1.41 -7.84
N GLN A 53 -6.36 2.69 -7.72
CA GLN A 53 -5.14 3.08 -7.03
C GLN A 53 -5.21 2.81 -5.52
N GLN A 54 -6.37 3.02 -4.90
CA GLN A 54 -6.60 2.70 -3.49
C GLN A 54 -6.55 1.19 -3.24
N ALA A 55 -7.19 0.38 -4.09
CA ALA A 55 -7.11 -1.08 -4.01
C ALA A 55 -5.66 -1.58 -4.16
N ALA A 56 -4.91 -1.08 -5.15
CA ALA A 56 -3.51 -1.42 -5.33
C ALA A 56 -2.64 -1.03 -4.12
N ARG A 57 -2.87 0.16 -3.54
CA ARG A 57 -2.19 0.60 -2.31
C ARG A 57 -2.52 -0.25 -1.10
N SER A 58 -3.78 -0.68 -0.97
CA SER A 58 -4.21 -1.58 0.10
C SER A 58 -3.49 -2.93 0.02
N ILE A 59 -3.40 -3.51 -1.18
CA ILE A 59 -2.69 -4.78 -1.42
C ILE A 59 -1.20 -4.64 -1.08
N VAL A 60 -0.55 -3.56 -1.53
CA VAL A 60 0.87 -3.31 -1.23
C VAL A 60 1.10 -3.12 0.27
N SER A 61 0.19 -2.44 0.97
CA SER A 61 0.25 -2.27 2.42
C SER A 61 0.07 -3.60 3.15
N ASP A 62 -0.85 -4.45 2.70
CA ASP A 62 -1.12 -5.76 3.29
C ASP A 62 0.08 -6.71 3.14
N ASN A 63 0.68 -6.75 1.95
CA ASN A 63 1.94 -7.46 1.72
C ASN A 63 3.08 -6.91 2.60
N SER A 64 3.23 -5.59 2.70
CA SER A 64 4.28 -4.99 3.54
C SER A 64 4.10 -5.31 5.02
N LEU A 65 2.87 -5.42 5.51
CA LEU A 65 2.59 -5.84 6.89
C LEU A 65 2.92 -7.32 7.09
N THR A 66 2.60 -8.17 6.10
CA THR A 66 2.92 -9.61 6.11
C THR A 66 4.42 -9.86 6.07
N ASP A 67 5.16 -9.14 5.23
CA ASP A 67 6.63 -9.23 5.14
C ASP A 67 7.30 -8.78 6.44
N LYS A 68 6.81 -7.67 7.02
CA LYS A 68 7.29 -7.19 8.32
C LYS A 68 6.99 -8.20 9.43
N PHE A 69 5.79 -8.77 9.45
CA PHE A 69 5.43 -9.80 10.42
C PHE A 69 6.30 -11.05 10.30
N CYS A 70 6.54 -11.56 9.07
CA CYS A 70 7.44 -12.70 8.86
C CYS A 70 8.86 -12.41 9.38
N THR A 71 9.36 -11.20 9.11
CA THR A 71 10.69 -10.77 9.58
C THR A 71 10.76 -10.72 11.11
N ASP A 72 9.82 -10.02 11.75
CA ASP A 72 9.75 -9.86 13.20
C ASP A 72 9.55 -11.23 13.90
N PHE A 73 8.74 -12.11 13.31
CA PHE A 73 8.53 -13.46 13.82
C PHE A 73 9.78 -14.33 13.68
N GLN A 74 10.50 -14.26 12.56
CA GLN A 74 11.73 -15.02 12.35
C GLN A 74 12.82 -14.59 13.34
N GLU A 75 12.90 -13.31 13.68
CA GLU A 75 13.79 -12.80 14.72
C GLU A 75 13.42 -13.39 16.09
N CYS A 76 12.12 -13.39 16.44
CA CYS A 76 11.64 -14.03 17.66
C CYS A 76 11.97 -15.53 17.70
N ALA A 77 11.74 -16.27 16.61
CA ALA A 77 12.06 -17.69 16.51
C ALA A 77 13.57 -17.96 16.70
N THR A 78 14.41 -17.06 16.18
CA THR A 78 15.87 -17.14 16.36
C THR A 78 16.25 -16.95 17.83
N GLU A 79 15.66 -15.96 18.51
CA GLU A 79 15.89 -15.74 19.95
C GLU A 79 15.41 -16.92 20.80
N VAL A 80 14.28 -17.54 20.45
CA VAL A 80 13.80 -18.79 21.08
C VAL A 80 14.85 -19.90 20.93
N GLY A 81 15.43 -20.06 19.74
CA GLY A 81 16.53 -21.00 19.49
C GLY A 81 17.75 -20.73 20.37
N HIS A 82 18.14 -19.46 20.51
CA HIS A 82 19.24 -19.05 21.40
C HIS A 82 18.93 -19.30 22.87
N TYR A 83 17.71 -19.00 23.32
CA TYR A 83 17.27 -19.23 24.70
C TYR A 83 17.29 -20.73 25.04
N LEU A 84 16.71 -21.57 24.18
CA LEU A 84 16.74 -23.03 24.34
C LEU A 84 18.16 -23.59 24.33
N GLY A 85 19.07 -22.99 23.56
CA GLY A 85 20.49 -23.37 23.56
C GLY A 85 21.28 -22.96 24.81
N ARG A 86 20.84 -21.91 25.52
CA ARG A 86 21.45 -21.46 26.78
C ARG A 86 21.00 -22.27 28.00
N LEU A 87 19.82 -22.89 27.94
CA LEU A 87 19.31 -23.71 29.03
C LEU A 87 20.06 -25.05 29.09
N ALA A 88 20.84 -25.25 30.16
CA ALA A 88 21.46 -26.53 30.44
C ALA A 88 20.36 -27.59 30.69
N GLY A 89 20.33 -28.65 29.87
CA GLY A 89 19.40 -29.78 30.02
C GLY A 89 18.22 -29.83 29.03
N VAL A 90 18.10 -28.88 28.10
CA VAL A 90 17.15 -29.00 26.99
C VAL A 90 17.69 -29.97 25.94
N ASP A 91 17.04 -31.11 25.79
CA ASP A 91 17.41 -32.13 24.81
C ASP A 91 17.08 -31.67 23.36
N GLY A 92 17.90 -32.12 22.41
CA GLY A 92 17.69 -31.89 20.97
C GLY A 92 16.34 -32.40 20.48
N THR A 93 15.78 -33.42 21.13
CA THR A 93 14.45 -33.99 20.87
C THR A 93 13.30 -33.02 21.14
N VAL A 94 13.49 -31.99 21.97
CA VAL A 94 12.50 -30.93 22.22
C VAL A 94 12.81 -29.70 21.38
N ARG A 95 14.09 -29.33 21.27
CA ARG A 95 14.51 -28.15 20.53
C ARG A 95 14.21 -28.24 19.04
N GLN A 96 14.49 -29.39 18.40
CA GLN A 96 14.25 -29.58 16.96
C GLN A 96 12.78 -29.44 16.56
N PRO A 97 11.80 -30.11 17.21
CA PRO A 97 10.39 -29.96 16.84
C PRO A 97 9.84 -28.56 17.12
N VAL A 98 10.28 -27.88 18.19
CA VAL A 98 9.89 -26.49 18.45
C VAL A 98 10.40 -25.57 17.34
N MET A 99 11.67 -25.70 16.95
CA MET A 99 12.22 -24.89 15.87
C MET A 99 11.59 -25.20 14.51
N ALA A 100 11.29 -26.48 14.23
CA ALA A 100 10.60 -26.89 13.01
C ALA A 100 9.17 -26.32 12.97
N HIS A 101 8.46 -26.30 14.10
CA HIS A 101 7.13 -25.72 14.19
C HIS A 101 7.14 -24.20 13.94
N LEU A 102 8.11 -23.48 14.51
CA LEU A 102 8.27 -22.04 14.29
C LEU A 102 8.60 -21.73 12.83
N ALA A 103 9.49 -22.49 12.19
CA ALA A 103 9.82 -22.33 10.78
C ALA A 103 8.63 -22.63 9.84
N PHE A 104 7.81 -23.63 10.19
CA PHE A 104 6.58 -23.94 9.46
C PHE A 104 5.57 -22.80 9.56
N LYS A 105 5.40 -22.21 10.75
CA LYS A 105 4.46 -21.10 10.96
C LYS A 105 4.87 -19.80 10.25
N VAL A 106 6.16 -19.53 10.08
CA VAL A 106 6.65 -18.44 9.21
C VAL A 106 6.25 -18.68 7.76
N SER A 107 6.41 -19.91 7.27
CA SER A 107 6.12 -20.26 5.88
C SER A 107 4.61 -20.24 5.59
N GLU A 108 3.78 -20.64 6.54
CA GLU A 108 2.31 -20.62 6.44
C GLU A 108 1.75 -19.18 6.38
N GLY A 109 2.40 -18.22 7.06
CA GLY A 109 2.04 -16.79 7.00
C GLY A 109 2.43 -16.10 5.68
N SER A 110 3.28 -16.73 4.86
CA SER A 110 3.80 -16.16 3.60
C SER A 110 2.96 -16.49 2.37
N THR A 111 2.00 -17.42 2.48
CA THR A 111 1.16 -17.83 1.35
C THR A 111 -0.07 -16.93 1.22
N PRO A 112 -0.24 -16.18 0.12
CA PRO A 112 -1.47 -15.43 -0.11
C PRO A 112 -2.67 -16.40 -0.26
N PRO A 113 -3.85 -16.05 0.27
CA PRO A 113 -5.04 -16.88 0.14
C PRO A 113 -5.37 -17.12 -1.34
N PRO A 114 -5.76 -18.35 -1.74
CA PRO A 114 -6.18 -18.61 -3.11
C PRO A 114 -7.41 -17.76 -3.41
N SER A 115 -7.29 -16.92 -4.45
CA SER A 115 -8.40 -16.13 -4.96
C SER A 115 -9.49 -17.10 -5.45
N ALA A 116 -10.60 -17.17 -4.73
CA ALA A 116 -11.82 -17.84 -5.15
C ALA A 116 -12.65 -16.94 -6.08
#